data_AF-A0A419GQZ8-F1
#
_entry.id   AF-A0A419GQZ8-F1
#
_cell.length_a   1.000
_cell.length_b   1.000
_cell.length_c   1.000
_cell.angle_alpha   90.00
_cell.angle_beta   90.00
_cell.angle_gamma   90.00
#
_symmetry.space_group_name_H-M   'P 1'
#
loop_
_entity.id
_entity.type
_entity.pdbx_description
1 polymer ?
#
loop_
_entity_poly.entity_id
_entity_poly.type
_entity_poly.pdbx_seq_one_letter_code
_entity_poly.pdbx_strand_id
1 'polypeptide(L)'
;MLELNKWFFVQLANFLLLLLLLNIILFKPLLRLFKERDKGINGSLETAKAMGQEKDKVISQIDAKLTEGRIKAKTIFENESKEGIAAQKQALDSARSEASELNKKAKAELGGAMEKARTSLKSDVENFARQIMEKLVKA
;
A
#
# COMPACT_ATOMS: atom_id res chain seq x y z
N MET A 1 -88.25 -7.39 -43.42
CA MET A 1 -87.91 -6.44 -42.33
C MET A 1 -87.34 -7.25 -41.19
N LEU A 2 -86.27 -6.79 -40.54
CA LEU A 2 -85.77 -7.43 -39.32
C LEU A 2 -86.83 -7.25 -38.23
N GLU A 3 -87.63 -8.28 -37.98
CA GLU A 3 -88.55 -8.28 -36.84
C GLU A 3 -87.74 -8.46 -35.55
N LEU A 4 -87.49 -7.34 -34.87
CA LEU A 4 -86.81 -7.31 -33.58
C LEU A 4 -87.75 -7.87 -32.50
N ASN A 5 -87.81 -9.20 -32.43
CA ASN A 5 -88.55 -9.92 -31.41
C ASN A 5 -87.79 -9.92 -30.07
N LYS A 6 -88.52 -10.07 -28.94
CA LYS A 6 -87.96 -10.09 -27.58
C LYS A 6 -86.77 -11.07 -27.42
N TRP A 7 -86.79 -12.17 -28.16
CA TRP A 7 -85.70 -13.15 -28.22
C TRP A 7 -84.35 -12.58 -28.68
N PHE A 8 -84.35 -11.59 -29.59
CA PHE A 8 -83.13 -10.92 -30.04
C PHE A 8 -82.41 -10.21 -28.87
N PHE A 9 -83.17 -9.50 -28.02
CA PHE A 9 -82.61 -8.80 -26.87
C PHE A 9 -82.07 -9.77 -25.81
N VAL A 10 -82.71 -10.92 -25.61
CA VAL A 10 -82.21 -11.98 -24.72
C VAL A 10 -80.90 -12.58 -25.24
N GLN A 11 -80.83 -12.86 -26.55
CA GLN A 11 -79.60 -13.37 -27.18
C GLN A 11 -78.46 -12.34 -27.12
N LEU A 12 -78.76 -11.05 -27.31
CA LEU A 12 -77.79 -9.97 -27.17
C LEU A 12 -77.27 -9.86 -25.74
N ALA A 13 -78.16 -9.92 -24.74
CA ALA A 13 -77.76 -9.91 -23.34
C ALA A 13 -76.87 -11.12 -22.98
N ASN A 14 -77.20 -12.31 -23.49
CA ASN A 14 -76.38 -13.51 -23.30
C ASN A 14 -75.00 -13.37 -23.97
N PHE A 15 -74.94 -12.84 -25.20
CA PHE A 15 -73.68 -12.58 -25.88
C PHE A 15 -72.80 -11.58 -25.12
N LEU A 16 -73.38 -10.50 -24.60
CA LEU A 16 -72.66 -9.51 -23.80
C LEU A 16 -72.18 -10.09 -22.45
N LEU A 17 -73.00 -10.93 -21.81
CA LEU A 17 -72.62 -11.65 -20.59
C LEU A 17 -71.42 -12.58 -20.87
N LEU A 18 -71.47 -13.35 -21.95
CA LEU A 18 -70.39 -14.24 -22.38
C LEU A 18 -69.12 -13.46 -22.68
N LEU A 19 -69.24 -12.32 -23.36
CA LEU A 19 -68.12 -11.43 -23.70
C LEU A 19 -67.45 -10.87 -22.44
N LEU A 20 -68.25 -10.46 -21.44
CA LEU A 20 -67.73 -10.01 -20.15
C LEU A 20 -66.99 -11.13 -19.39
N LEU A 21 -67.58 -12.33 -19.34
CA LEU A 21 -66.94 -13.50 -18.74
C LEU A 21 -65.63 -13.85 -19.44
N LEU A 22 -65.62 -13.88 -20.77
CA LEU A 22 -64.44 -14.18 -21.57
C LEU A 22 -63.33 -13.12 -21.40
N ASN A 23 -63.69 -11.84 -21.28
CA ASN A 23 -62.75 -10.76 -21.01
C ASN A 23 -62.03 -10.96 -19.66
N ILE A 24 -62.77 -11.35 -18.62
CA ILE A 24 -62.23 -11.57 -17.28
C ILE A 24 -61.40 -12.86 -17.21
N ILE A 25 -61.90 -13.95 -17.78
CA ILE A 25 -61.30 -15.29 -17.66
C ILE A 25 -60.14 -15.52 -18.64
N LEU A 26 -60.18 -14.95 -19.85
CA LEU A 26 -59.22 -15.25 -20.91
C LEU A 26 -58.36 -14.03 -21.29
N PHE A 27 -58.98 -12.95 -21.75
CA PHE A 27 -58.22 -11.84 -22.33
C PHE A 27 -57.35 -11.13 -21.30
N LYS A 28 -57.88 -10.78 -20.12
CA LYS A 28 -57.10 -10.15 -19.05
C LYS A 28 -55.88 -10.98 -18.61
N PRO A 29 -55.99 -12.27 -18.24
CA PRO A 29 -54.83 -13.05 -17.84
C PRO A 29 -53.84 -13.27 -18.98
N LEU A 30 -54.30 -13.44 -20.22
CA LEU A 30 -53.41 -13.60 -21.37
C LEU A 30 -52.58 -12.33 -21.64
N LEU A 31 -53.21 -11.16 -21.60
CA LEU A 31 -52.51 -9.86 -21.72
C LEU A 31 -51.52 -9.62 -20.57
N ARG A 32 -51.85 -10.06 -19.35
CA ARG A 32 -50.93 -10.00 -18.20
C ARG A 32 -49.69 -10.86 -18.44
N LEU A 33 -49.88 -12.09 -18.91
CA LEU A 33 -48.78 -13.02 -19.20
C LEU A 33 -47.84 -12.45 -20.27
N PHE A 34 -48.37 -11.85 -21.34
CA PHE A 34 -47.54 -11.21 -22.37
C PHE A 34 -46.74 -10.03 -21.81
N LYS A 35 -47.37 -9.17 -20.99
CA LYS A 35 -46.65 -8.05 -20.33
C LYS A 35 -45.59 -8.53 -19.36
N GLU A 36 -45.84 -9.61 -18.64
CA GLU A 36 -44.90 -10.18 -17.68
C GLU A 36 -43.69 -10.79 -18.39
N ARG A 37 -43.91 -11.51 -19.50
CA ARG A 37 -42.82 -12.01 -20.35
C ARG A 37 -41.98 -10.88 -20.95
N ASP A 38 -42.63 -9.86 -21.48
CA ASP A 38 -41.94 -8.71 -22.07
C ASP A 38 -41.09 -7.95 -21.01
N LYS A 39 -41.66 -7.72 -19.81
CA LYS A 39 -40.92 -7.15 -18.68
C LYS A 39 -39.76 -8.04 -18.23
N GLY A 40 -39.95 -9.36 -18.17
CA GLY A 40 -38.91 -10.28 -17.74
C GLY A 40 -37.72 -10.30 -18.70
N ILE A 41 -37.98 -10.35 -20.02
CA ILE A 41 -36.94 -10.39 -21.04
C ILE A 41 -36.19 -9.05 -21.11
N ASN A 42 -36.94 -7.94 -21.23
CA ASN A 42 -36.32 -6.61 -21.33
C ASN A 42 -35.59 -6.24 -20.03
N GLY A 43 -36.17 -6.57 -18.86
CA GLY A 43 -35.54 -6.34 -17.56
C GLY A 43 -34.26 -7.14 -17.37
N SER A 44 -34.23 -8.40 -17.82
CA SER A 44 -33.03 -9.24 -17.76
C SER A 44 -31.91 -8.69 -18.65
N LEU A 45 -32.27 -8.21 -19.85
CA LEU A 45 -31.30 -7.62 -20.78
C LEU A 45 -30.71 -6.30 -20.24
N GLU A 46 -31.54 -5.41 -19.70
CA GLU A 46 -31.07 -4.17 -19.06
C GLU A 46 -30.20 -4.45 -17.85
N THR A 47 -30.58 -5.43 -17.02
CA THR A 47 -29.77 -5.84 -15.86
C THR A 47 -28.41 -6.38 -16.31
N ALA A 48 -28.38 -7.22 -17.34
CA ALA A 48 -27.13 -7.75 -17.88
C ALA A 48 -26.21 -6.65 -18.44
N LYS A 49 -26.76 -5.64 -19.13
CA LYS A 49 -26.01 -4.48 -19.60
C LYS A 49 -25.45 -3.66 -18.44
N ALA A 50 -26.27 -3.37 -17.43
CA ALA A 50 -25.85 -2.62 -16.24
C ALA A 50 -24.74 -3.36 -15.48
N MET A 51 -24.85 -4.68 -15.33
CA MET A 51 -23.80 -5.52 -14.73
C MET A 51 -22.51 -5.50 -15.55
N GLY A 52 -22.60 -5.50 -16.88
CA GLY A 52 -21.45 -5.36 -17.77
C GLY A 52 -20.72 -4.03 -17.59
N GLN A 53 -21.47 -2.92 -17.58
CA GLN A 53 -20.91 -1.59 -17.37
C GLN A 53 -20.28 -1.45 -15.97
N GLU A 54 -20.93 -1.95 -14.93
CA GLU A 54 -20.38 -1.90 -13.57
C GLU A 54 -19.12 -2.78 -13.44
N LYS A 55 -19.09 -3.95 -14.08
CA LYS A 55 -17.89 -4.78 -14.15
C LYS A 55 -16.73 -4.02 -14.79
N ASP A 56 -16.93 -3.39 -15.94
CA ASP A 56 -15.86 -2.68 -16.65
C ASP A 56 -15.36 -1.47 -15.82
N LYS A 57 -16.27 -0.79 -15.14
CA LYS A 57 -15.93 0.29 -14.19
C LYS A 57 -15.11 -0.23 -13.01
N VAL A 58 -15.51 -1.35 -12.40
CA VAL A 58 -14.77 -1.97 -11.29
C VAL A 58 -13.38 -2.41 -11.73
N ILE A 59 -13.24 -3.02 -12.92
CA ILE A 59 -11.93 -3.39 -13.48
C ILE A 59 -11.05 -2.16 -13.67
N SER A 60 -11.59 -1.09 -14.27
CA SER A 60 -10.85 0.17 -14.44
C SER A 60 -10.39 0.77 -13.11
N GLN A 61 -11.23 0.71 -12.07
CA GLN A 61 -10.87 1.17 -10.73
C GLN A 61 -9.78 0.29 -10.08
N ILE A 62 -9.83 -1.02 -10.29
CA ILE A 62 -8.80 -1.94 -9.80
C ILE A 62 -7.46 -1.62 -10.48
N ASP A 63 -7.44 -1.47 -11.80
CA ASP A 63 -6.23 -1.15 -12.55
C ASP A 63 -5.63 0.19 -12.15
N ALA A 64 -6.48 1.20 -11.92
CA ALA A 64 -6.05 2.50 -11.40
C ALA A 64 -5.42 2.38 -10.01
N LYS A 65 -6.06 1.65 -9.07
CA LYS A 65 -5.54 1.44 -7.72
C LYS A 65 -4.25 0.63 -7.71
N LEU A 66 -4.12 -0.38 -8.56
CA LEU A 66 -2.89 -1.15 -8.71
C LEU A 66 -1.74 -0.28 -9.23
N THR A 67 -2.01 0.57 -10.21
CA THR A 67 -1.03 1.50 -10.76
C THR A 67 -0.60 2.53 -9.72
N GLU A 68 -1.54 3.12 -9.00
CA GLU A 68 -1.27 4.05 -7.90
C GLU A 68 -0.44 3.38 -6.79
N GLY A 69 -0.81 2.16 -6.40
CA GLY A 69 -0.08 1.37 -5.40
C GLY A 69 1.37 1.10 -5.81
N ARG A 70 1.60 0.73 -7.08
CA ARG A 70 2.96 0.52 -7.63
C ARG A 70 3.79 1.78 -7.61
N ILE A 71 3.20 2.93 -7.99
CA ILE A 71 3.90 4.22 -7.97
C ILE A 71 4.27 4.59 -6.53
N LYS A 72 3.32 4.50 -5.59
CA LYS A 72 3.58 4.78 -4.16
C LYS A 72 4.68 3.88 -3.60
N ALA A 73 4.61 2.58 -3.86
CA ALA A 73 5.62 1.63 -3.40
C ALA A 73 7.01 1.96 -3.95
N LYS A 74 7.10 2.30 -5.24
CA LYS A 74 8.36 2.73 -5.87
C LYS A 74 8.90 4.00 -5.22
N THR A 75 8.06 5.01 -5.01
CA THR A 75 8.46 6.27 -4.37
C THR A 75 8.95 6.05 -2.94
N ILE A 76 8.23 5.23 -2.15
CA ILE A 76 8.65 4.88 -0.79
C ILE A 76 10.02 4.19 -0.83
N PHE A 77 10.18 3.17 -1.67
CA PHE A 77 11.45 2.46 -1.79
C PHE A 77 12.61 3.37 -2.21
N GLU A 78 12.40 4.27 -3.16
CA GLU A 78 13.43 5.23 -3.60
C GLU A 78 13.81 6.22 -2.49
N ASN A 79 12.84 6.67 -1.69
CA ASN A 79 13.08 7.58 -0.57
C ASN A 79 13.84 6.88 0.56
N GLU A 80 13.37 5.72 1.00
CA GLU A 80 14.00 4.90 2.04
C GLU A 80 15.42 4.48 1.64
N SER A 81 15.63 4.14 0.37
CA SER A 81 16.97 3.79 -0.15
C SER A 81 17.92 4.99 -0.10
N LYS A 82 17.45 6.18 -0.51
CA LYS A 82 18.24 7.42 -0.41
C LYS A 82 18.57 7.78 1.04
N GLU A 83 17.59 7.66 1.93
CA GLU A 83 17.78 7.92 3.36
C GLU A 83 18.76 6.93 3.97
N GLY A 84 18.64 5.64 3.66
CA GLY A 84 19.56 4.60 4.09
C GLY A 84 21.00 4.83 3.63
N ILE A 85 21.20 5.24 2.36
CA ILE A 85 22.52 5.59 1.84
C ILE A 85 23.08 6.83 2.56
N ALA A 86 22.26 7.85 2.81
CA ALA A 86 22.68 9.06 3.52
C ALA A 86 23.07 8.75 4.97
N ALA A 87 22.26 7.95 5.68
CA ALA A 87 22.52 7.51 7.05
C ALA A 87 23.79 6.65 7.12
N GLN A 88 23.99 5.72 6.18
CA GLN A 88 25.21 4.92 6.08
C GLN A 88 26.44 5.81 5.92
N LYS A 89 26.38 6.80 5.01
CA LYS A 89 27.48 7.73 4.79
C LYS A 89 27.78 8.53 6.05
N GLN A 90 26.76 9.07 6.71
CA GLN A 90 26.92 9.83 7.96
C GLN A 90 27.55 8.97 9.07
N ALA A 91 27.10 7.73 9.24
CA ALA A 91 27.66 6.81 10.22
C ALA A 91 29.14 6.49 9.94
N LEU A 92 29.48 6.27 8.67
CA LEU A 92 30.85 6.01 8.25
C LEU A 92 31.76 7.23 8.47
N ASP A 93 31.28 8.42 8.15
CA ASP A 93 32.02 9.67 8.35
C ASP A 93 32.24 9.96 9.84
N SER A 94 31.23 9.73 10.69
CA SER A 94 31.38 9.82 12.16
C SER A 94 32.42 8.84 12.69
N ALA A 95 32.32 7.56 12.30
CA ALA A 95 33.26 6.53 12.73
C ALA A 95 34.71 6.84 12.30
N ARG A 96 34.90 7.38 11.08
CA ARG A 96 36.22 7.84 10.60
C ARG A 96 36.75 9.02 11.42
N SER A 97 35.89 9.98 11.75
CA SER A 97 36.26 11.12 12.58
C SER A 97 36.68 10.66 13.98
N GLU A 98 35.89 9.78 14.60
CA GLU A 98 36.21 9.20 15.91
C GLU A 98 37.52 8.42 15.90
N ALA A 99 37.75 7.58 14.87
CA ALA A 99 39.00 6.84 14.71
C ALA A 99 40.21 7.77 14.53
N SER A 100 40.05 8.89 13.82
CA SER A 100 41.08 9.90 13.65
C SER A 100 41.41 10.59 14.97
N GLU A 101 40.40 10.98 15.74
CA GLU A 101 40.57 11.60 17.06
C GLU A 101 41.21 10.63 18.06
N LEU A 102 40.80 9.36 18.05
CA LEU A 102 41.42 8.31 18.86
C LEU A 102 42.91 8.17 18.54
N ASN A 103 43.27 8.13 17.25
CA ASN A 103 44.67 8.04 16.82
C ASN A 103 45.48 9.27 17.24
N LYS A 104 44.92 10.48 17.16
CA LYS A 104 45.58 11.70 17.62
C LYS A 104 45.84 11.65 19.12
N LYS A 105 44.85 11.24 19.93
CA LYS A 105 44.99 11.08 21.37
C LYS A 105 46.06 10.04 21.72
N ALA A 106 46.02 8.86 21.09
CA ALA A 106 47.03 7.82 21.31
C ALA A 106 48.45 8.30 20.96
N LYS A 107 48.62 9.05 19.87
CA LYS A 107 49.93 9.65 19.52
C LYS A 107 50.41 10.68 20.54
N ALA A 108 49.50 11.53 21.04
CA ALA A 108 49.82 12.51 22.07
C ALA A 108 50.22 11.84 23.39
N GLU A 109 49.50 10.80 23.81
CA GLU A 109 49.81 9.99 24.99
C GLU A 109 51.17 9.28 24.86
N LEU A 110 51.46 8.68 23.71
CA LEU A 110 52.76 8.07 23.42
C LEU A 110 53.89 9.10 23.50
N GLY A 111 53.71 10.29 22.94
CA GLY A 111 54.70 11.36 23.03
C GLY A 111 54.97 11.77 24.48
N GLY A 112 53.93 11.93 25.29
CA GLY A 112 54.06 12.22 26.72
C GLY A 112 54.74 11.09 27.50
N ALA A 113 54.42 9.83 27.18
CA ALA A 113 55.06 8.67 27.79
C ALA A 113 56.55 8.57 27.43
N MET A 114 56.92 8.84 26.18
CA MET A 114 58.32 8.87 25.75
C MET A 114 59.12 9.94 26.50
N GLU A 115 58.57 11.15 26.65
CA GLU A 115 59.26 12.23 27.36
C GLU A 115 59.45 11.92 28.85
N LYS A 116 58.44 11.32 29.48
CA LYS A 116 58.55 10.82 30.87
C LYS A 116 59.62 9.74 30.99
N ALA A 117 59.62 8.76 30.09
CA ALA A 117 60.61 7.68 30.08
C ALA A 117 62.03 8.22 29.87
N ARG A 118 62.21 9.21 28.98
CA ARG A 118 63.49 9.87 28.72
C ARG A 118 64.00 10.62 29.96
N THR A 119 63.10 11.32 30.65
CA THR A 119 63.42 12.03 31.89
C THR A 119 63.83 11.06 33.00
N SER A 120 63.08 9.97 33.17
CA SER A 120 63.41 8.90 34.14
C SER A 120 64.78 8.28 33.85
N LEU A 121 65.04 7.92 32.58
CA LEU A 121 66.32 7.34 32.18
C LEU A 121 67.49 8.27 32.46
N LYS A 122 67.32 9.58 32.23
CA LYS A 122 68.36 10.57 32.55
C LYS A 122 68.66 10.61 34.05
N SER A 123 67.62 10.62 34.89
CA SER A 123 67.76 10.54 36.35
C SER A 123 68.45 9.24 36.79
N ASP A 124 68.09 8.11 36.17
CA ASP A 124 68.71 6.81 36.47
C ASP A 124 70.20 6.79 36.10
N VAL A 125 70.57 7.36 34.95
CA VAL A 125 71.98 7.49 34.52
C VAL A 125 72.78 8.37 35.49
N GLU A 126 72.22 9.50 35.94
CA GLU A 126 72.88 10.36 36.95
C GLU A 126 73.08 9.63 38.29
N ASN A 127 72.11 8.81 38.69
CA ASN A 127 72.20 7.99 39.90
C ASN A 127 73.24 6.87 39.76
N PHE A 128 73.28 6.17 38.63
CA PHE A 128 74.32 5.16 38.35
C PHE A 128 75.71 5.79 38.33
N ALA A 129 75.88 6.96 37.70
CA ALA A 129 77.16 7.67 37.68
C ALA A 129 77.64 8.03 39.09
N ARG A 130 76.74 8.50 39.97
CA ARG A 130 77.05 8.74 41.40
C ARG A 130 77.48 7.47 42.14
N GLN A 131 76.76 6.36 41.94
CA GLN A 131 77.11 5.09 42.58
C GLN A 131 78.49 4.56 42.14
N ILE A 132 78.83 4.72 40.86
CA ILE A 132 80.16 4.37 40.34
C ILE A 132 81.24 5.22 41.01
N MET A 133 81.03 6.54 41.08
CA MET A 133 81.97 7.47 41.73
C MET A 133 82.17 7.14 43.22
N GLU A 134 81.11 6.84 43.97
CA GLU A 134 81.22 6.41 45.38
C GLU A 134 81.99 5.10 45.55
N LYS A 135 81.79 4.12 44.65
CA LYS A 135 82.55 2.85 44.69
C LYS A 135 84.03 3.03 44.36
N LEU A 136 84.36 3.96 43.46
CA LEU A 136 85.74 4.23 43.04
C LEU A 136 86.54 5.01 44.10
N VAL A 137 85.89 5.88 44.87
CA VAL A 137 86.52 6.67 45.96
C VAL A 137 86.68 5.87 47.26
N LYS A 138 85.92 4.77 47.44
CA LYS A 138 86.05 3.85 48.58
C LYS A 138 87.04 2.69 48.35
N ALA A 139 87.74 2.68 47.23
CA ALA A 139 88.90 1.82 46.94
C ALA A 139 90.19 2.64 47.11
#